data_AF-A0A933JZ24-F1
#
_entry.id   AF-A0A933JZ24-F1
#
_cell.length_a   1.000
_cell.length_b   1.000
_cell.length_c   1.000
_cell.angle_alpha   90.00
_cell.angle_beta   90.00
_cell.angle_gamma   90.00
#
_symmetry.space_group_name_H-M   'P 1'
#
loop_
_entity.id
_entity.type
_entity.pdbx_description
1 polymer ?
#
loop_
_entity_poly.entity_id
_entity_poly.type
_entity_poly.pdbx_seq_one_letter_code
_entity_poly.pdbx_strand_id
1 'polypeptide(L)'
;MRRFLACTTLVLTGFGCGEEAKWTAPPCGSGPLALSSLVPGPGDSGHDVELAAKAFRYDRIYFGLSSYSTGMSADLSLAETASAAEKAMVESFAENGVGYDFLAFSGKKPEELFVFNKSTGLYSGAGIAADAYRYGVLRDSGSSCAEIEHARGALERAMDGLSVAARIDGVAGVTARSVIRTDLPNTGHGEVTPLFDELGRALPLEKNNGTWRAPEAPEYPNWIWEDSISRDMLLGWAFAYGAVWEVIKDDDTFDAAKKSRLQEDARDTARALMKVQASGYDLEIPDADGRPTFHAYLNENAIDRLYVEDLSAKNGFHAVMSLGIVGSLAFAAEDAEVNGFVHENLVSTRLLPKIASDDMLAVNMGIQSNFSNFNMAFTAMLMAQRYLNDAAADGFLLDALERELWTKPEVGNERQPKDMHQSLFDLTYAAGRSGAKANAAGRSLESAVVEGALGTLREYPDAPVWDLPVENCDAEELASKSCVLVDGTQVTVLGDVARNGGVVTKEIIPMRVRPRSNYHWRSDPYKPNGDGGGRSLYPAVDWRMAYWFGRWVRENS
;
A
#
# COMPACT_ATOMS: atom_id res chain seq x y z
N MET A 1 -38.47 50.60 -3.47
CA MET A 1 -37.67 50.84 -2.25
C MET A 1 -36.51 49.85 -2.23
N ARG A 2 -35.32 50.33 -2.61
CA ARG A 2 -34.06 49.58 -2.56
C ARG A 2 -33.55 49.58 -1.11
N ARG A 3 -33.13 48.42 -0.58
CA ARG A 3 -32.27 48.37 0.60
C ARG A 3 -30.94 47.76 0.16
N PHE A 4 -29.97 48.67 0.00
CA PHE A 4 -28.54 48.39 0.03
C PHE A 4 -28.20 47.82 1.40
N LEU A 5 -27.57 46.64 1.45
CA LEU A 5 -26.73 46.26 2.59
C LEU A 5 -25.28 46.49 2.18
N ALA A 6 -24.60 47.26 3.02
CA ALA A 6 -23.26 47.76 2.79
C ALA A 6 -22.23 46.62 2.78
N CYS A 7 -21.44 46.58 1.71
CA CYS A 7 -20.17 45.88 1.67
C CYS A 7 -19.17 46.76 2.44
N THR A 8 -18.83 46.37 3.67
CA THR A 8 -17.76 47.01 4.43
C THR A 8 -16.45 46.48 3.89
N THR A 9 -15.85 47.24 2.98
CA THR A 9 -14.49 47.03 2.48
C THR A 9 -13.50 47.34 3.60
N LEU A 10 -13.10 46.31 4.36
CA LEU A 10 -11.94 46.41 5.22
C LEU A 10 -10.69 46.27 4.33
N VAL A 11 -10.00 47.39 4.13
CA VAL A 11 -8.68 47.42 3.48
C VAL A 11 -7.68 46.74 4.42
N LEU A 12 -7.50 45.44 4.24
CA LEU A 12 -6.37 44.70 4.80
C LEU A 12 -5.13 45.10 4.00
N THR A 13 -4.22 45.78 4.69
CA THR A 13 -2.85 46.03 4.26
C THR A 13 -2.22 44.76 3.70
N GLY A 14 -1.65 44.86 2.50
CA GLY A 14 -1.03 43.76 1.78
C GLY A 14 0.01 43.02 2.62
N PHE A 15 -0.37 41.85 3.13
CA PHE A 15 0.56 40.75 3.21
C PHE A 15 0.77 40.33 1.75
N GLY A 16 1.90 40.74 1.17
CA GLY A 16 2.36 40.10 -0.03
C GLY A 16 2.39 38.59 0.26
N CYS A 17 1.80 37.79 -0.62
CA CYS A 17 2.11 36.36 -0.68
C CYS A 17 3.64 36.29 -0.84
N GLY A 18 4.36 36.15 0.28
CA GLY A 18 5.78 35.91 0.24
C GLY A 18 5.97 34.66 -0.60
N GLU A 19 6.90 34.70 -1.55
CA GLU A 19 7.32 33.50 -2.25
C GLU A 19 7.60 32.44 -1.18
N GLU A 20 6.83 31.35 -1.23
CA GLU A 20 7.03 30.21 -0.35
C GLU A 20 8.48 29.78 -0.53
N ALA A 21 9.26 29.81 0.55
CA ALA A 21 10.69 29.52 0.47
C ALA A 21 10.86 28.13 -0.13
N LYS A 22 11.51 28.04 -1.30
CA LYS A 22 11.75 26.76 -1.96
C LYS A 22 12.45 25.83 -0.97
N TRP A 23 11.80 24.72 -0.65
CA TRP A 23 12.38 23.72 0.23
C TRP A 23 13.74 23.27 -0.33
N THR A 24 14.73 23.11 0.56
CA THR A 24 16.09 22.68 0.20
C THR A 24 16.51 21.59 1.19
N ALA A 25 16.89 20.42 0.67
CA ALA A 25 17.42 19.35 1.49
C ALA A 25 18.69 19.79 2.24
N PRO A 26 18.92 19.30 3.48
CA PRO A 26 20.21 19.48 4.12
C PRO A 26 21.31 18.75 3.33
N PRO A 27 22.58 19.20 3.41
CA PRO A 27 23.69 18.47 2.77
C PRO A 27 23.75 17.02 3.27
N CYS A 28 24.00 16.06 2.37
CA CYS A 28 24.20 14.68 2.80
C CYS A 28 25.39 14.56 3.78
N GLY A 29 25.25 13.72 4.81
CA GLY A 29 26.23 13.56 5.88
C GLY A 29 26.21 14.66 6.94
N SER A 30 25.25 15.59 6.91
CA SER A 30 25.06 16.62 7.95
C SER A 30 24.31 16.14 9.19
N GLY A 31 23.68 14.96 9.12
CA GLY A 31 22.81 14.39 10.14
C GLY A 31 23.48 13.53 11.22
N PRO A 32 22.66 12.85 12.06
CA PRO A 32 21.21 12.77 11.95
C PRO A 32 20.52 14.04 12.51
N LEU A 33 19.67 14.65 11.69
CA LEU A 33 18.79 15.75 12.10
C LEU A 33 17.49 15.19 12.69
N ALA A 34 16.94 15.88 13.69
CA ALA A 34 15.61 15.62 14.22
C ALA A 34 14.56 16.02 13.18
N LEU A 35 13.60 15.15 12.93
CA LEU A 35 12.53 15.37 11.97
C LEU A 35 11.16 15.50 12.63
N SER A 36 11.05 15.23 13.93
CA SER A 36 9.80 15.25 14.69
C SER A 36 8.71 14.43 13.99
N SER A 37 9.01 13.17 13.69
CA SER A 37 8.08 12.26 13.00
C SER A 37 7.33 11.34 13.96
N LEU A 38 6.17 10.81 13.52
CA LEU A 38 5.34 9.87 14.30
C LEU A 38 6.17 8.68 14.84
N VAL A 39 7.07 8.14 14.03
CA VAL A 39 8.10 7.19 14.49
C VAL A 39 9.40 7.98 14.67
N PRO A 40 10.02 8.00 15.86
CA PRO A 40 11.26 8.76 16.07
C PRO A 40 12.48 8.20 15.32
N GLY A 41 13.20 9.07 14.61
CA GLY A 41 14.47 8.77 13.94
C GLY A 41 15.70 9.03 14.80
N PRO A 42 16.92 8.76 14.29
CA PRO A 42 18.16 8.87 15.07
C PRO A 42 18.47 10.27 15.65
N GLY A 43 17.90 11.33 15.06
CA GLY A 43 18.00 12.69 15.59
C GLY A 43 16.90 13.06 16.59
N ASP A 44 15.85 12.25 16.70
CA ASP A 44 14.69 12.52 17.52
C ASP A 44 14.80 11.89 18.92
N SER A 45 14.14 12.50 19.91
CA SER A 45 13.94 11.86 21.21
C SER A 45 13.05 10.63 21.08
N GLY A 46 13.37 9.55 21.80
CA GLY A 46 12.60 8.31 21.75
C GLY A 46 12.99 7.38 20.59
N HIS A 47 14.12 7.64 19.91
CA HIS A 47 14.65 6.75 18.90
C HIS A 47 14.86 5.32 19.42
N ASP A 48 14.22 4.37 18.76
CA ASP A 48 14.37 2.94 19.03
C ASP A 48 15.44 2.34 18.10
N VAL A 49 16.64 2.16 18.64
CA VAL A 49 17.80 1.65 17.89
C VAL A 49 17.63 0.20 17.45
N GLU A 50 16.93 -0.62 18.24
CA GLU A 50 16.70 -2.03 17.90
C GLU A 50 15.70 -2.14 16.75
N LEU A 51 14.64 -1.32 16.79
CA LEU A 51 13.68 -1.23 15.70
C LEU A 51 14.31 -0.69 14.41
N ALA A 52 15.22 0.29 14.51
CA ALA A 52 15.97 0.79 13.36
C ALA A 52 16.93 -0.26 12.78
N ALA A 53 17.59 -1.05 13.62
CA ALA A 53 18.41 -2.17 13.17
C ALA A 53 17.56 -3.24 12.45
N LYS A 54 16.36 -3.53 12.97
CA LYS A 54 15.38 -4.40 12.31
C LYS A 54 14.94 -3.86 10.95
N ALA A 55 14.69 -2.55 10.85
CA ALA A 55 14.39 -1.88 9.58
C ALA A 55 15.50 -2.10 8.55
N PHE A 56 16.76 -1.97 8.98
CA PHE A 56 17.91 -2.20 8.11
C PHE A 56 17.97 -3.65 7.59
N ARG A 57 17.71 -4.66 8.44
CA ARG A 57 17.67 -6.06 8.01
C ARG A 57 16.57 -6.32 6.98
N TYR A 58 15.41 -5.68 7.15
CA TYR A 58 14.32 -5.74 6.17
C TYR A 58 14.70 -5.12 4.84
N ASP A 59 15.23 -3.90 4.84
CA ASP A 59 15.69 -3.24 3.62
C ASP A 59 16.80 -4.02 2.93
N ARG A 60 17.72 -4.63 3.70
CA ARG A 60 18.79 -5.50 3.18
C ARG A 60 18.21 -6.67 2.38
N ILE A 61 17.27 -7.40 2.97
CA ILE A 61 16.62 -8.53 2.29
C ILE A 61 15.80 -8.05 1.10
N TYR A 62 15.08 -6.95 1.25
CA TYR A 62 14.27 -6.41 0.17
C TYR A 62 15.11 -6.01 -1.05
N PHE A 63 16.12 -5.14 -0.87
CA PHE A 63 16.92 -4.64 -1.98
C PHE A 63 17.92 -5.67 -2.53
N GLY A 64 18.45 -6.54 -1.67
CA GLY A 64 19.39 -7.57 -2.10
C GLY A 64 18.72 -8.75 -2.80
N LEU A 65 17.45 -9.04 -2.50
CA LEU A 65 16.75 -10.24 -2.96
C LEU A 65 15.37 -9.91 -3.56
N SER A 66 14.41 -9.42 -2.77
CA SER A 66 13.00 -9.36 -3.16
C SER A 66 12.72 -8.40 -4.32
N SER A 67 13.46 -7.30 -4.44
CA SER A 67 13.31 -6.33 -5.53
C SER A 67 14.30 -6.55 -6.68
N TYR A 68 15.09 -7.62 -6.63
CA TYR A 68 16.20 -7.84 -7.57
C TYR A 68 15.72 -7.94 -9.03
N SER A 69 14.61 -8.64 -9.27
CA SER A 69 14.13 -8.93 -10.63
C SER A 69 13.56 -7.69 -11.32
N THR A 70 12.58 -7.04 -10.69
CA THR A 70 11.76 -6.00 -11.32
C THR A 70 12.03 -4.59 -10.80
N GLY A 71 12.88 -4.44 -9.79
CA GLY A 71 12.98 -3.21 -9.01
C GLY A 71 11.82 -3.01 -8.02
N MET A 72 10.84 -3.92 -8.01
CA MET A 72 9.66 -3.88 -7.16
C MET A 72 9.55 -5.15 -6.30
N SER A 73 8.71 -5.11 -5.28
CA SER A 73 8.47 -6.27 -4.43
C SER A 73 8.05 -7.52 -5.22
N ALA A 74 8.71 -8.63 -4.94
CA ALA A 74 8.28 -9.97 -5.34
C ALA A 74 8.44 -10.94 -4.17
N ASP A 75 7.48 -11.86 -4.02
CA ASP A 75 7.68 -13.04 -3.20
C ASP A 75 8.71 -13.93 -3.89
N LEU A 76 9.59 -14.56 -3.11
CA LEU A 76 10.59 -15.48 -3.65
C LEU A 76 10.34 -16.87 -3.10
N SER A 77 10.65 -17.90 -3.88
CA SER A 77 10.68 -19.27 -3.40
C SER A 77 12.08 -19.83 -3.61
N LEU A 78 12.68 -20.46 -2.61
CA LEU A 78 13.93 -21.20 -2.84
C LEU A 78 13.72 -22.21 -3.97
N ALA A 79 14.63 -22.24 -4.95
CA ALA A 79 14.64 -23.23 -6.02
C ALA A 79 14.71 -24.64 -5.42
N GLU A 80 14.00 -25.63 -5.98
CA GLU A 80 13.91 -26.98 -5.40
C GLU A 80 15.26 -27.62 -5.09
N THR A 81 16.29 -27.25 -5.85
CA THR A 81 17.68 -27.68 -5.71
C THR A 81 18.44 -26.98 -4.58
N ALA A 82 17.90 -25.92 -3.99
CA ALA A 82 18.52 -25.16 -2.91
C ALA A 82 18.60 -25.99 -1.61
N SER A 83 19.80 -26.00 -1.05
CA SER A 83 20.18 -26.70 0.17
C SER A 83 19.86 -25.91 1.45
N ALA A 84 19.88 -26.60 2.59
CA ALA A 84 19.76 -25.95 3.90
C ALA A 84 20.88 -24.93 4.17
N ALA A 85 22.08 -25.13 3.59
CA ALA A 85 23.19 -24.20 3.70
C ALA A 85 22.92 -22.89 2.94
N GLU A 86 22.23 -22.94 1.81
CA GLU A 86 21.82 -21.74 1.06
C GLU A 86 20.71 -20.98 1.77
N LYS A 87 19.77 -21.68 2.42
CA LYS A 87 18.81 -21.03 3.31
C LYS A 87 19.52 -20.31 4.47
N ALA A 88 20.44 -20.98 5.15
CA ALA A 88 21.23 -20.39 6.25
C ALA A 88 22.12 -19.23 5.78
N MET A 89 22.58 -19.24 4.52
CA MET A 89 23.31 -18.13 3.92
C MET A 89 22.44 -16.87 3.77
N VAL A 90 21.17 -17.02 3.39
CA VAL A 90 20.21 -15.91 3.31
C VAL A 90 19.91 -15.35 4.71
N GLU A 91 19.73 -16.22 5.70
CA GLU A 91 19.58 -15.83 7.11
C GLU A 91 20.82 -15.07 7.62
N SER A 92 22.01 -15.57 7.32
CA SER A 92 23.26 -14.89 7.66
C SER A 92 23.43 -13.56 6.92
N PHE A 93 22.95 -13.43 5.68
CA PHE A 93 22.94 -12.15 4.98
C PHE A 93 22.06 -11.12 5.70
N ALA A 94 20.86 -11.51 6.12
CA ALA A 94 19.94 -10.64 6.85
C ALA A 94 20.57 -10.11 8.15
N GLU A 95 21.33 -10.95 8.86
CA GLU A 95 21.93 -10.58 10.16
C GLU A 95 23.29 -9.90 9.97
N ASN A 96 24.22 -10.57 9.30
CA ASN A 96 25.65 -10.23 9.26
C ASN A 96 26.12 -9.54 7.97
N GLY A 97 25.25 -9.39 6.97
CA GLY A 97 25.58 -8.71 5.72
C GLY A 97 26.04 -7.27 5.92
N VAL A 98 26.99 -6.82 5.09
CA VAL A 98 27.40 -5.41 5.05
C VAL A 98 26.77 -4.77 3.81
N GLY A 99 25.88 -3.79 4.01
CA GLY A 99 25.14 -3.14 2.93
C GLY A 99 24.02 -4.03 2.36
N TYR A 100 23.79 -3.92 1.04
CA TYR A 100 22.63 -4.47 0.32
C TYR A 100 23.00 -5.49 -0.77
N ASP A 101 24.29 -5.73 -1.01
CA ASP A 101 24.76 -6.56 -2.13
C ASP A 101 24.89 -8.03 -1.72
N PHE A 102 23.87 -8.82 -2.05
CA PHE A 102 23.86 -10.26 -1.76
C PHE A 102 24.96 -11.01 -2.53
N LEU A 103 25.27 -10.62 -3.76
CA LEU A 103 26.31 -11.27 -4.56
C LEU A 103 27.69 -11.04 -3.95
N ALA A 104 27.99 -9.81 -3.53
CA ALA A 104 29.25 -9.51 -2.85
C ALA A 104 29.38 -10.26 -1.52
N PHE A 105 28.28 -10.46 -0.79
CA PHE A 105 28.26 -11.20 0.47
C PHE A 105 28.43 -12.71 0.28
N SER A 106 27.67 -13.30 -0.65
CA SER A 106 27.52 -14.76 -0.77
C SER A 106 28.38 -15.40 -1.85
N GLY A 107 28.83 -14.61 -2.83
CA GLY A 107 29.42 -15.10 -4.07
C GLY A 107 28.39 -15.73 -5.04
N LYS A 108 27.09 -15.63 -4.76
CA LYS A 108 25.99 -16.15 -5.58
C LYS A 108 25.01 -15.06 -5.98
N LYS A 109 24.48 -15.16 -7.19
CA LYS A 109 23.40 -14.27 -7.62
C LYS A 109 22.05 -14.76 -7.09
N PRO A 110 21.10 -13.85 -6.80
CA PRO A 110 19.76 -14.23 -6.38
C PRO A 110 19.06 -15.23 -7.34
N GLU A 111 19.22 -15.09 -8.66
CA GLU A 111 18.60 -16.00 -9.63
C GLU A 111 19.14 -17.43 -9.64
N GLU A 112 20.29 -17.67 -8.99
CA GLU A 112 20.83 -19.02 -8.79
C GLU A 112 20.12 -19.76 -7.64
N LEU A 113 19.48 -19.01 -6.73
CA LEU A 113 18.90 -19.55 -5.49
C LEU A 113 17.37 -19.54 -5.48
N PHE A 114 16.76 -18.60 -6.20
CA PHE A 114 15.33 -18.32 -6.09
C PHE A 114 14.59 -18.49 -7.41
N VAL A 115 13.35 -18.93 -7.28
CA VAL A 115 12.28 -18.69 -8.25
C VAL A 115 11.62 -17.37 -7.87
N PHE A 116 11.65 -16.41 -8.79
CA PHE A 116 10.97 -15.13 -8.62
C PHE A 116 9.49 -15.31 -8.95
N ASN A 117 8.63 -14.96 -8.01
CA ASN A 117 7.21 -14.83 -8.28
C ASN A 117 6.92 -13.43 -8.85
N LYS A 118 5.65 -13.20 -9.20
CA LYS A 118 5.18 -11.97 -9.82
C LYS A 118 5.21 -10.76 -8.88
N SER A 119 5.55 -9.59 -9.42
CA SER A 119 5.35 -8.30 -8.75
C SER A 119 3.91 -7.87 -8.96
N THR A 120 3.10 -7.93 -7.90
CA THR A 120 1.64 -7.64 -7.94
C THR A 120 1.35 -6.26 -7.35
N GLY A 121 0.36 -5.54 -7.87
CA GLY A 121 0.12 -4.13 -7.54
C GLY A 121 -0.06 -3.77 -6.07
N LEU A 122 -0.79 -4.56 -5.28
CA LEU A 122 -0.98 -4.24 -3.85
C LEU A 122 0.36 -4.22 -3.09
N TYR A 123 1.16 -5.28 -3.22
CA TYR A 123 2.41 -5.44 -2.48
C TYR A 123 3.54 -4.60 -3.06
N SER A 124 3.63 -4.58 -4.39
CA SER A 124 4.64 -3.80 -5.10
C SER A 124 4.40 -2.32 -4.86
N GLY A 125 3.15 -1.86 -4.92
CA GLY A 125 2.78 -0.49 -4.60
C GLY A 125 3.17 -0.07 -3.19
N ALA A 126 2.87 -0.90 -2.18
CA ALA A 126 3.32 -0.67 -0.80
C ALA A 126 4.86 -0.67 -0.67
N GLY A 127 5.56 -1.56 -1.37
CA GLY A 127 7.02 -1.59 -1.41
C GLY A 127 7.63 -0.33 -2.02
N ILE A 128 7.07 0.17 -3.12
CA ILE A 128 7.51 1.40 -3.78
C ILE A 128 7.22 2.62 -2.89
N ALA A 129 6.06 2.67 -2.23
CA ALA A 129 5.76 3.71 -1.26
C ALA A 129 6.74 3.69 -0.07
N ALA A 130 7.13 2.50 0.41
CA ALA A 130 8.16 2.37 1.43
C ALA A 130 9.52 2.91 0.95
N ASP A 131 9.91 2.60 -0.29
CA ASP A 131 11.16 3.09 -0.90
C ASP A 131 11.15 4.61 -1.05
N ALA A 132 10.01 5.20 -1.42
CA ALA A 132 9.83 6.65 -1.51
C ALA A 132 10.03 7.31 -0.14
N TYR A 133 9.27 6.88 0.87
CA TYR A 133 9.37 7.46 2.21
C TYR A 133 10.74 7.23 2.85
N ARG A 134 11.35 6.06 2.62
CA ARG A 134 12.73 5.79 3.04
C ARG A 134 13.70 6.82 2.46
N TYR A 135 13.66 7.03 1.15
CA TYR A 135 14.50 8.03 0.49
C TYR A 135 14.28 9.42 1.09
N GLY A 136 13.02 9.87 1.21
CA GLY A 136 12.69 11.16 1.78
C GLY A 136 13.20 11.33 3.22
N VAL A 137 13.02 10.33 4.08
CA VAL A 137 13.52 10.35 5.46
C VAL A 137 15.04 10.44 5.53
N LEU A 138 15.75 9.64 4.72
CA LEU A 138 17.21 9.62 4.72
C LEU A 138 17.79 10.95 4.21
N ARG A 139 17.22 11.48 3.13
CA ARG A 139 17.57 12.77 2.55
C ARG A 139 17.35 13.90 3.56
N ASP A 140 16.16 13.98 4.13
CA ASP A 140 15.76 15.09 5.01
C ASP A 140 16.46 15.03 6.38
N SER A 141 16.84 13.83 6.85
CA SER A 141 17.62 13.67 8.10
C SER A 141 19.10 13.97 7.92
N GLY A 142 19.59 14.23 6.70
CA GLY A 142 21.00 14.45 6.43
C GLY A 142 21.85 13.17 6.57
N SER A 143 21.27 12.00 6.28
CA SER A 143 21.97 10.70 6.31
C SER A 143 23.21 10.67 5.40
N SER A 144 24.05 9.65 5.52
CA SER A 144 25.27 9.56 4.70
C SER A 144 24.97 9.60 3.20
N CYS A 145 25.85 10.22 2.42
CA CYS A 145 25.66 10.35 0.97
C CYS A 145 25.50 8.98 0.28
N ALA A 146 26.27 7.98 0.69
CA ALA A 146 26.17 6.63 0.12
C ALA A 146 24.78 6.01 0.35
N GLU A 147 24.20 6.24 1.54
CA GLU A 147 22.89 5.69 1.89
C GLU A 147 21.74 6.41 1.16
N ILE A 148 21.83 7.74 1.04
CA ILE A 148 20.88 8.54 0.25
C ILE A 148 20.93 8.12 -1.22
N GLU A 149 22.12 7.98 -1.80
CA GLU A 149 22.30 7.58 -3.20
C GLU A 149 21.79 6.14 -3.45
N HIS A 150 22.00 5.22 -2.51
CA HIS A 150 21.43 3.89 -2.59
C HIS A 150 19.90 3.94 -2.58
N ALA A 151 19.30 4.69 -1.65
CA ALA A 151 17.85 4.86 -1.55
C ALA A 151 17.26 5.48 -2.81
N ARG A 152 17.91 6.52 -3.36
CA ARG A 152 17.53 7.18 -4.61
C ARG A 152 17.53 6.21 -5.78
N GLY A 153 18.64 5.47 -5.96
CA GLY A 153 18.75 4.48 -7.03
C GLY A 153 17.76 3.32 -6.90
N ALA A 154 17.39 2.92 -5.67
CA ALA A 154 16.33 1.95 -5.45
C ALA A 154 14.96 2.49 -5.88
N LEU A 155 14.63 3.73 -5.49
CA LEU A 155 13.39 4.39 -5.90
C LEU A 155 13.30 4.57 -7.42
N GLU A 156 14.40 4.95 -8.08
CA GLU A 156 14.44 5.08 -9.55
C GLU A 156 14.17 3.76 -10.27
N ARG A 157 14.65 2.62 -9.74
CA ARG A 157 14.33 1.28 -10.28
C ARG A 157 12.87 0.90 -10.03
N ALA A 158 12.34 1.22 -8.86
CA ALA A 158 10.93 1.05 -8.53
C ALA A 158 10.02 1.86 -9.46
N MET A 159 10.39 3.11 -9.78
CA MET A 159 9.68 3.95 -10.76
C MET A 159 9.70 3.34 -12.17
N ASP A 160 10.83 2.75 -12.59
CA ASP A 160 10.90 2.04 -13.87
C ASP A 160 9.94 0.83 -13.89
N GLY A 161 9.92 0.04 -12.82
CA GLY A 161 8.98 -1.08 -12.67
C GLY A 161 7.51 -0.66 -12.65
N LEU A 162 7.19 0.46 -11.98
CA LEU A 162 5.84 1.03 -11.96
C LEU A 162 5.40 1.45 -13.38
N SER A 163 6.29 2.07 -14.14
CA SER A 163 5.99 2.49 -15.52
C SER A 163 5.82 1.29 -16.47
N VAL A 164 6.56 0.19 -16.26
CA VAL A 164 6.30 -1.07 -16.98
C VAL A 164 4.86 -1.52 -16.70
N ALA A 165 4.43 -1.57 -15.44
CA ALA A 165 3.08 -1.99 -15.08
C ALA A 165 1.99 -1.10 -15.71
N ALA A 166 2.25 0.19 -15.91
CA ALA A 166 1.30 1.14 -16.49
C ALA A 166 1.27 1.18 -18.03
N ARG A 167 2.23 0.55 -18.71
CA ARG A 167 2.42 0.69 -20.17
C ARG A 167 2.55 -0.61 -20.93
N ILE A 168 2.87 -1.73 -20.26
CA ILE A 168 3.17 -3.01 -20.92
C ILE A 168 2.03 -3.55 -21.79
N ASP A 169 0.80 -3.16 -21.48
CA ASP A 169 -0.42 -3.54 -22.21
C ASP A 169 -0.68 -2.67 -23.47
N GLY A 170 0.05 -1.56 -23.65
CA GLY A 170 -0.03 -0.70 -24.82
C GLY A 170 -1.25 0.23 -24.90
N VAL A 171 -2.13 0.26 -23.89
CA VAL A 171 -3.33 1.09 -23.84
C VAL A 171 -3.23 2.10 -22.70
N ALA A 172 -3.28 3.39 -23.03
CA ALA A 172 -3.21 4.46 -22.04
C ALA A 172 -4.29 4.32 -20.95
N GLY A 173 -3.84 4.30 -19.69
CA GLY A 173 -4.70 4.21 -18.50
C GLY A 173 -5.14 2.81 -18.12
N VAL A 174 -4.77 1.78 -18.88
CA VAL A 174 -4.80 0.38 -18.40
C VAL A 174 -3.55 0.14 -17.55
N THR A 175 -3.64 -0.80 -16.61
CA THR A 175 -2.53 -1.12 -15.73
C THR A 175 -2.51 -2.61 -15.46
N ALA A 176 -1.33 -3.21 -15.54
CA ALA A 176 -1.13 -4.62 -15.27
C ALA A 176 -1.47 -4.97 -13.81
N ARG A 177 -2.11 -6.13 -13.63
CA ARG A 177 -2.32 -6.73 -12.31
C ARG A 177 -1.00 -7.09 -11.65
N SER A 178 -0.16 -7.73 -12.45
CA SER A 178 1.18 -8.16 -12.06
C SER A 178 2.12 -8.14 -13.25
N VAL A 179 3.42 -8.06 -13.00
CA VAL A 179 4.47 -8.18 -14.02
C VAL A 179 5.57 -9.12 -13.56
N ILE A 180 6.26 -9.73 -14.52
CA ILE A 180 7.44 -10.57 -14.29
C ILE A 180 8.39 -10.46 -15.48
N ARG A 181 9.69 -10.56 -15.21
CA ARG A 181 10.72 -10.62 -16.26
C ARG A 181 10.86 -12.04 -16.77
N THR A 182 11.09 -12.20 -18.07
CA THR A 182 11.28 -13.51 -18.73
C THR A 182 12.73 -13.80 -19.10
N ASP A 183 13.63 -12.84 -18.94
CA ASP A 183 15.07 -13.01 -19.16
C ASP A 183 15.83 -13.55 -17.94
N LEU A 184 15.12 -13.84 -16.84
CA LEU A 184 15.66 -14.52 -15.67
C LEU A 184 15.37 -16.03 -15.75
N PRO A 185 16.31 -16.91 -15.35
CA PRO A 185 16.21 -18.35 -15.57
C PRO A 185 15.10 -19.05 -14.77
N ASN A 186 14.62 -18.45 -13.69
CA ASN A 186 13.71 -19.07 -12.72
C ASN A 186 12.52 -18.15 -12.40
N THR A 187 11.53 -18.11 -13.29
CA THR A 187 10.37 -17.22 -13.17
C THR A 187 9.06 -18.01 -13.07
N GLY A 188 8.30 -17.80 -12.00
CA GLY A 188 7.03 -18.49 -11.76
C GLY A 188 5.89 -17.84 -12.53
N HIS A 189 5.67 -18.22 -13.79
CA HIS A 189 4.51 -17.77 -14.57
C HIS A 189 3.83 -18.92 -15.33
N GLY A 190 2.58 -18.68 -15.71
CA GLY A 190 1.79 -19.61 -16.53
C GLY A 190 2.04 -19.42 -18.03
N GLU A 191 1.31 -20.18 -18.85
CA GLU A 191 1.26 -20.00 -20.29
C GLU A 191 0.68 -18.63 -20.66
N VAL A 192 1.30 -17.94 -21.63
CA VAL A 192 0.78 -16.67 -22.14
C VAL A 192 -0.38 -16.91 -23.10
N THR A 193 -1.41 -16.09 -23.01
CA THR A 193 -2.59 -16.13 -23.87
C THR A 193 -2.69 -14.84 -24.68
N PRO A 194 -2.89 -14.88 -26.01
CA PRO A 194 -3.10 -13.67 -26.80
C PRO A 194 -4.32 -12.86 -26.33
N LEU A 195 -4.28 -11.54 -26.46
CA LEU A 195 -5.39 -10.67 -26.01
C LEU A 195 -6.69 -10.96 -26.78
N PHE A 196 -6.59 -11.27 -28.08
CA PHE A 196 -7.70 -11.63 -28.94
C PHE A 196 -7.44 -12.96 -29.65
N ASP A 197 -8.50 -13.71 -29.97
CA ASP A 197 -8.42 -14.87 -30.84
C ASP A 197 -8.32 -14.48 -32.33
N GLU A 198 -8.23 -15.47 -33.22
CA GLU A 198 -8.14 -15.27 -34.68
C GLU A 198 -9.35 -14.54 -35.30
N LEU A 199 -10.48 -14.47 -34.58
CA LEU A 199 -11.70 -13.77 -35.00
C LEU A 199 -11.82 -12.37 -34.37
N GLY A 200 -10.80 -11.93 -33.62
CA GLY A 200 -10.81 -10.64 -32.92
C GLY A 200 -11.66 -10.63 -31.65
N ARG A 201 -12.01 -11.79 -31.09
CA ARG A 201 -12.77 -11.86 -29.82
C ARG A 201 -11.80 -11.83 -28.65
N ALA A 202 -12.11 -11.02 -27.65
CA ALA A 202 -11.30 -10.91 -26.44
C ALA A 202 -11.20 -12.25 -25.71
N LEU A 203 -9.99 -12.61 -25.29
CA LEU A 203 -9.70 -13.79 -24.49
C LEU A 203 -9.36 -13.37 -23.05
N PRO A 204 -9.55 -14.23 -22.03
CA PRO A 204 -10.50 -15.34 -22.07
C PRO A 204 -11.93 -14.83 -22.40
N LEU A 205 -12.77 -15.72 -22.95
CA LEU A 205 -14.12 -15.36 -23.38
C LEU A 205 -14.94 -14.78 -22.21
N GLU A 206 -14.87 -15.43 -21.05
CA GLU A 206 -15.36 -14.89 -19.79
C GLU A 206 -14.18 -14.28 -19.02
N LYS A 207 -14.34 -13.02 -18.58
CA LYS A 207 -13.30 -12.34 -17.81
C LYS A 207 -13.07 -13.06 -16.49
N ASN A 208 -11.81 -13.28 -16.13
CA ASN A 208 -11.40 -13.99 -14.92
C ASN A 208 -10.44 -13.13 -14.07
N ASN A 209 -9.90 -13.71 -13.00
CA ASN A 209 -9.00 -13.02 -12.07
C ASN A 209 -7.53 -12.97 -12.54
N GLY A 210 -7.32 -12.73 -13.83
CA GLY A 210 -6.01 -12.54 -14.44
C GLY A 210 -5.61 -13.67 -15.38
N THR A 211 -4.98 -13.29 -16.48
CA THR A 211 -4.40 -14.16 -17.51
C THR A 211 -3.05 -13.57 -17.94
N TRP A 212 -2.03 -14.43 -18.07
CA TRP A 212 -0.70 -14.00 -18.51
C TRP A 212 -0.68 -13.64 -19.99
N ARG A 213 0.00 -12.55 -20.33
CA ARG A 213 0.05 -11.93 -21.66
C ARG A 213 1.49 -11.66 -22.07
N ALA A 214 1.75 -11.81 -23.37
CA ALA A 214 2.91 -11.19 -23.99
C ALA A 214 2.81 -9.65 -23.86
N PRO A 215 3.93 -8.92 -23.90
CA PRO A 215 3.89 -7.46 -23.89
C PRO A 215 3.28 -6.97 -25.21
N GLU A 216 2.33 -6.05 -25.13
CA GLU A 216 1.74 -5.40 -26.31
C GLU A 216 2.60 -4.18 -26.71
N ALA A 217 3.30 -3.58 -25.74
CA ALA A 217 4.29 -2.54 -25.96
C ALA A 217 5.69 -3.14 -26.28
N PRO A 218 6.24 -2.92 -27.49
CA PRO A 218 7.44 -3.60 -27.99
C PRO A 218 8.73 -3.25 -27.25
N GLU A 219 8.75 -2.17 -26.47
CA GLU A 219 9.88 -1.76 -25.64
C GLU A 219 10.14 -2.65 -24.41
N TYR A 220 9.22 -3.57 -24.09
CA TYR A 220 9.34 -4.49 -22.96
C TYR A 220 9.49 -5.97 -23.37
N PRO A 221 10.39 -6.35 -24.29
CA PRO A 221 10.44 -7.69 -24.86
C PRO A 221 10.79 -8.80 -23.84
N ASN A 222 11.38 -8.42 -22.70
CA ASN A 222 11.79 -9.33 -21.64
C ASN A 222 10.79 -9.36 -20.47
N TRP A 223 9.55 -8.94 -20.69
CA TRP A 223 8.51 -8.90 -19.69
C TRP A 223 7.25 -9.61 -20.18
N ILE A 224 6.49 -10.13 -19.24
CA ILE A 224 5.09 -10.52 -19.44
C ILE A 224 4.26 -9.91 -18.31
N TRP A 225 2.96 -9.81 -18.53
CA TRP A 225 2.05 -9.19 -17.59
C TRP A 225 0.78 -10.02 -17.39
N GLU A 226 0.17 -9.86 -16.23
CA GLU A 226 -1.12 -10.45 -15.90
C GLU A 226 -2.19 -9.36 -16.08
N ASP A 227 -3.21 -9.65 -16.87
CA ASP A 227 -4.33 -8.73 -17.09
C ASP A 227 -5.34 -8.75 -15.94
N SER A 228 -6.50 -8.09 -16.11
CA SER A 228 -7.62 -8.11 -15.17
C SER A 228 -7.21 -7.66 -13.77
N ILE A 229 -6.63 -6.47 -13.68
CA ILE A 229 -6.26 -5.86 -12.41
C ILE A 229 -7.48 -5.70 -11.50
N SER A 230 -7.37 -6.14 -10.25
CA SER A 230 -8.42 -5.93 -9.24
C SER A 230 -8.22 -4.61 -8.51
N ARG A 231 -9.31 -4.08 -7.92
CA ARG A 231 -9.29 -2.82 -7.16
C ARG A 231 -8.21 -2.73 -6.07
N ASP A 232 -7.91 -3.81 -5.37
CA ASP A 232 -6.83 -3.85 -4.35
C ASP A 232 -5.44 -3.67 -4.98
N MET A 233 -5.24 -4.18 -6.19
CA MET A 233 -3.98 -4.02 -6.92
C MET A 233 -3.84 -2.61 -7.48
N LEU A 234 -4.91 -2.06 -8.05
CA LEU A 234 -4.92 -0.66 -8.50
C LEU A 234 -4.71 0.31 -7.32
N LEU A 235 -5.30 0.02 -6.17
CA LEU A 235 -5.09 0.76 -4.94
C LEU A 235 -3.61 0.82 -4.55
N GLY A 236 -2.89 -0.30 -4.64
CA GLY A 236 -1.45 -0.33 -4.41
C GLY A 236 -0.68 0.52 -5.41
N TRP A 237 -0.98 0.42 -6.70
CA TRP A 237 -0.33 1.26 -7.71
C TRP A 237 -0.60 2.75 -7.52
N ALA A 238 -1.85 3.14 -7.25
CA ALA A 238 -2.22 4.51 -6.92
C ALA A 238 -1.47 5.00 -5.68
N PHE A 239 -1.24 4.13 -4.69
CA PHE A 239 -0.47 4.49 -3.51
C PHE A 239 0.99 4.80 -3.82
N ALA A 240 1.61 4.01 -4.70
CA ALA A 240 2.96 4.28 -5.17
C ALA A 240 3.05 5.64 -5.88
N TYR A 241 2.11 5.97 -6.78
CA TYR A 241 2.11 7.28 -7.47
C TYR A 241 2.14 8.46 -6.50
N GLY A 242 1.23 8.47 -5.52
CA GLY A 242 1.16 9.55 -4.54
C GLY A 242 2.41 9.64 -3.68
N ALA A 243 2.89 8.50 -3.15
CA ALA A 243 4.05 8.47 -2.25
C ALA A 243 5.34 8.87 -2.96
N VAL A 244 5.55 8.40 -4.20
CA VAL A 244 6.70 8.80 -5.03
C VAL A 244 6.64 10.29 -5.30
N TRP A 245 5.51 10.81 -5.81
CA TRP A 245 5.40 12.22 -6.18
C TRP A 245 5.59 13.14 -4.97
N GLU A 246 5.02 12.78 -3.82
CA GLU A 246 5.15 13.53 -2.58
C GLU A 246 6.62 13.77 -2.21
N VAL A 247 7.46 12.75 -2.35
CA VAL A 247 8.86 12.83 -1.96
C VAL A 247 9.72 13.51 -3.02
N ILE A 248 9.46 13.28 -4.30
CA ILE A 248 10.39 13.68 -5.38
C ILE A 248 10.01 14.97 -6.10
N LYS A 249 8.78 15.50 -5.99
CA LYS A 249 8.30 16.59 -6.85
C LYS A 249 9.27 17.77 -6.94
N ASP A 250 9.80 18.22 -5.80
CA ASP A 250 10.70 19.37 -5.68
C ASP A 250 12.20 19.00 -5.71
N ASP A 251 12.52 17.72 -5.89
CA ASP A 251 13.88 17.18 -5.82
C ASP A 251 14.55 17.13 -7.20
N ASP A 252 15.48 18.04 -7.48
CA ASP A 252 16.14 18.15 -8.79
C ASP A 252 17.21 17.07 -9.05
N THR A 253 17.46 16.17 -8.09
CA THR A 253 18.37 15.03 -8.29
C THR A 253 17.74 13.90 -9.11
N PHE A 254 16.41 13.90 -9.28
CA PHE A 254 15.69 12.97 -10.14
C PHE A 254 15.58 13.50 -11.56
N ASP A 255 15.77 12.60 -12.52
CA ASP A 255 15.60 12.90 -13.95
C ASP A 255 14.20 13.44 -14.25
N ALA A 256 14.15 14.58 -14.94
CA ALA A 256 12.89 15.27 -15.26
C ALA A 256 11.98 14.44 -16.19
N ALA A 257 12.54 13.61 -17.07
CA ALA A 257 11.75 12.76 -17.95
C ALA A 257 11.12 11.59 -17.16
N LYS A 258 11.81 11.02 -16.16
CA LYS A 258 11.23 10.05 -15.22
C LYS A 258 10.07 10.66 -14.43
N LYS A 259 10.23 11.88 -13.90
CA LYS A 259 9.13 12.61 -13.24
C LYS A 259 7.94 12.82 -14.17
N SER A 260 8.18 13.37 -15.36
CA SER A 260 7.13 13.60 -16.36
C SER A 260 6.40 12.32 -16.75
N ARG A 261 7.11 11.18 -16.84
CA ARG A 261 6.52 9.88 -17.12
C ARG A 261 5.60 9.41 -15.99
N LEU A 262 6.03 9.56 -14.74
CA LEU A 262 5.20 9.24 -13.57
C LEU A 262 3.89 10.05 -13.58
N GLN A 263 3.95 11.35 -13.88
CA GLN A 263 2.77 12.21 -13.97
C GLN A 263 1.85 11.80 -15.13
N GLU A 264 2.42 11.47 -16.29
CA GLU A 264 1.67 10.98 -17.45
C GLU A 264 0.95 9.65 -17.14
N ASP A 265 1.65 8.68 -16.57
CA ASP A 265 1.09 7.38 -16.21
C ASP A 265 -0.08 7.56 -15.20
N ALA A 266 0.12 8.40 -14.17
CA ALA A 266 -0.92 8.70 -13.19
C ALA A 266 -2.15 9.39 -13.82
N ARG A 267 -1.92 10.35 -14.71
CA ARG A 267 -2.98 11.09 -15.42
C ARG A 267 -3.80 10.16 -16.31
N ASP A 268 -3.13 9.28 -17.05
CA ASP A 268 -3.80 8.39 -17.99
C ASP A 268 -4.66 7.37 -17.25
N THR A 269 -4.17 6.80 -16.14
CA THR A 269 -4.98 5.94 -15.25
C THR A 269 -6.18 6.69 -14.67
N ALA A 270 -6.00 7.94 -14.21
CA ALA A 270 -7.11 8.72 -13.67
C ALA A 270 -8.17 9.03 -14.74
N ARG A 271 -7.76 9.44 -15.93
CA ARG A 271 -8.68 9.70 -17.06
C ARG A 271 -9.43 8.45 -17.50
N ALA A 272 -8.79 7.29 -17.45
CA ALA A 272 -9.45 6.01 -17.71
C ALA A 272 -10.59 5.74 -16.71
N LEU A 273 -10.39 6.06 -15.41
CA LEU A 273 -11.41 5.93 -14.37
C LEU A 273 -12.53 6.99 -14.49
N MET A 274 -12.24 8.18 -15.02
CA MET A 274 -13.22 9.25 -15.25
C MET A 274 -14.20 8.93 -16.38
N LYS A 275 -13.84 8.00 -17.27
CA LYS A 275 -14.64 7.66 -18.43
C LYS A 275 -15.84 6.81 -18.04
N VAL A 276 -17.03 7.28 -18.43
CA VAL A 276 -18.26 6.48 -18.37
C VAL A 276 -18.15 5.30 -19.34
N GLN A 277 -18.20 4.08 -18.82
CA GLN A 277 -18.08 2.85 -19.59
C GLN A 277 -19.43 2.40 -20.15
N ALA A 278 -19.43 1.27 -20.87
CA ALA A 278 -20.64 0.70 -21.48
C ALA A 278 -21.74 0.34 -20.47
N SER A 279 -21.39 0.18 -19.18
CA SER A 279 -22.33 -0.01 -18.08
C SER A 279 -23.16 1.24 -17.76
N GLY A 280 -22.75 2.42 -18.24
CA GLY A 280 -23.34 3.71 -17.89
C GLY A 280 -22.70 4.38 -16.68
N TYR A 281 -21.63 3.81 -16.12
CA TYR A 281 -20.94 4.32 -14.93
C TYR A 281 -19.47 4.64 -15.20
N ASP A 282 -18.97 5.66 -14.50
CA ASP A 282 -17.53 5.92 -14.33
C ASP A 282 -16.98 5.09 -13.15
N LEU A 283 -15.69 5.27 -12.85
CA LEU A 283 -15.00 4.56 -11.75
C LEU A 283 -15.04 3.04 -11.94
N GLU A 284 -14.82 2.61 -13.18
CA GLU A 284 -14.58 1.24 -13.57
C GLU A 284 -13.18 1.10 -14.13
N ILE A 285 -12.44 0.08 -13.68
CA ILE A 285 -11.09 -0.20 -14.16
C ILE A 285 -11.17 -0.88 -15.53
N PRO A 286 -10.68 -0.25 -16.62
CA PRO A 286 -10.66 -0.88 -17.93
C PRO A 286 -9.52 -1.88 -18.04
N ASP A 287 -9.69 -2.82 -18.98
CA ASP A 287 -8.63 -3.72 -19.43
C ASP A 287 -8.23 -3.41 -20.88
N ALA A 288 -7.10 -3.96 -21.33
CA ALA A 288 -6.54 -3.72 -22.66
C ALA A 288 -7.45 -4.21 -23.79
N ASP A 289 -8.31 -5.20 -23.50
CA ASP A 289 -9.32 -5.70 -24.44
C ASP A 289 -10.59 -4.82 -24.54
N GLY A 290 -10.64 -3.71 -23.79
CA GLY A 290 -11.74 -2.75 -23.76
C GLY A 290 -12.91 -3.10 -22.84
N ARG A 291 -12.91 -4.27 -22.19
CA ARG A 291 -13.89 -4.65 -21.17
C ARG A 291 -13.44 -4.14 -19.79
N PRO A 292 -14.36 -4.01 -18.81
CA PRO A 292 -13.96 -3.84 -17.42
C PRO A 292 -13.24 -5.11 -16.92
N THR A 293 -12.28 -4.94 -16.00
CA THR A 293 -11.65 -6.06 -15.31
C THR A 293 -12.64 -6.81 -14.41
N PHE A 294 -12.28 -8.01 -13.96
CA PHE A 294 -13.19 -8.87 -13.19
C PHE A 294 -13.64 -8.24 -11.84
N HIS A 295 -12.79 -7.42 -11.22
CA HIS A 295 -13.05 -6.69 -9.97
C HIS A 295 -12.93 -5.17 -10.17
N ALA A 296 -13.47 -4.66 -11.28
CA ALA A 296 -13.28 -3.28 -11.76
C ALA A 296 -14.00 -2.17 -10.97
N TYR A 297 -14.94 -2.51 -10.09
CA TYR A 297 -15.96 -1.56 -9.64
C TYR A 297 -15.49 -0.73 -8.43
N LEU A 298 -15.41 0.59 -8.63
CA LEU A 298 -15.09 1.58 -7.59
C LEU A 298 -16.22 2.60 -7.36
N ASN A 299 -17.20 2.66 -8.26
CA ASN A 299 -18.37 3.52 -8.14
C ASN A 299 -19.20 3.20 -6.87
N GLU A 300 -19.69 4.23 -6.18
CA GLU A 300 -20.49 4.14 -4.95
C GLU A 300 -21.85 3.46 -5.13
N ASN A 301 -22.31 3.30 -6.37
CA ASN A 301 -23.53 2.56 -6.71
C ASN A 301 -23.30 1.05 -6.88
N ALA A 302 -22.04 0.61 -6.87
CA ALA A 302 -21.71 -0.79 -7.06
C ALA A 302 -21.65 -1.54 -5.72
N ILE A 303 -22.19 -2.76 -5.70
CA ILE A 303 -21.94 -3.78 -4.69
C ILE A 303 -21.37 -5.00 -5.39
N ASP A 304 -20.14 -5.35 -5.06
CA ASP A 304 -19.36 -6.38 -5.76
C ASP A 304 -19.29 -6.08 -7.27
N ARG A 305 -19.99 -6.87 -8.11
CA ARG A 305 -19.97 -6.75 -9.59
C ARG A 305 -21.30 -6.25 -10.17
N LEU A 306 -22.17 -5.68 -9.34
CA LEU A 306 -23.51 -5.24 -9.72
C LEU A 306 -23.76 -3.79 -9.32
N TYR A 307 -24.44 -3.05 -10.19
CA TYR A 307 -24.97 -1.72 -9.87
C TYR A 307 -26.38 -1.83 -9.30
N VAL A 308 -26.64 -1.10 -8.23
CA VAL A 308 -27.96 -1.08 -7.60
C VAL A 308 -28.38 0.38 -7.39
N GLU A 309 -29.10 0.91 -8.39
CA GLU A 309 -29.50 2.33 -8.47
C GLU A 309 -30.37 2.77 -7.29
N ASP A 310 -31.27 1.87 -6.86
CA ASP A 310 -32.28 2.12 -5.82
C ASP A 310 -31.81 1.80 -4.39
N LEU A 311 -30.50 1.60 -4.16
CA LEU A 311 -30.03 1.49 -2.79
C LEU A 311 -30.25 2.83 -2.08
N SER A 312 -31.05 2.78 -1.02
CA SER A 312 -31.17 3.88 -0.07
C SER A 312 -29.83 4.24 0.59
N ALA A 313 -28.86 3.31 0.58
CA ALA A 313 -27.50 3.50 1.08
C ALA A 313 -26.47 3.27 -0.03
N LYS A 314 -25.67 4.30 -0.35
CA LYS A 314 -24.53 4.19 -1.26
C LYS A 314 -23.35 3.51 -0.55
N ASN A 315 -22.46 2.89 -1.31
CA ASN A 315 -21.35 2.09 -0.79
C ASN A 315 -20.17 3.00 -0.35
N GLY A 316 -20.07 3.31 0.94
CA GLY A 316 -19.00 4.13 1.49
C GLY A 316 -17.60 3.54 1.36
N PHE A 317 -17.47 2.22 1.33
CA PHE A 317 -16.20 1.56 1.08
C PHE A 317 -15.68 1.86 -0.35
N HIS A 318 -16.56 1.81 -1.34
CA HIS A 318 -16.24 2.20 -2.71
C HIS A 318 -16.00 3.71 -2.83
N ALA A 319 -16.76 4.53 -2.09
CA ALA A 319 -16.56 5.98 -2.06
C ALA A 319 -15.15 6.35 -1.56
N VAL A 320 -14.68 5.77 -0.44
CA VAL A 320 -13.33 6.05 0.07
C VAL A 320 -12.24 5.49 -0.84
N MET A 321 -12.43 4.30 -1.43
CA MET A 321 -11.48 3.77 -2.41
C MET A 321 -11.34 4.69 -3.61
N SER A 322 -12.44 5.18 -4.17
CA SER A 322 -12.42 6.14 -5.29
C SER A 322 -11.70 7.44 -4.93
N LEU A 323 -12.00 8.00 -3.76
CA LEU A 323 -11.33 9.20 -3.26
C LEU A 323 -9.82 8.99 -3.07
N GLY A 324 -9.42 7.87 -2.46
CA GLY A 324 -8.01 7.56 -2.25
C GLY A 324 -7.25 7.30 -3.54
N ILE A 325 -7.81 6.49 -4.45
CA ILE A 325 -7.19 6.14 -5.74
C ILE A 325 -7.10 7.38 -6.62
N VAL A 326 -8.22 8.01 -6.93
CA VAL A 326 -8.24 9.13 -7.88
C VAL A 326 -7.57 10.37 -7.26
N GLY A 327 -7.70 10.60 -5.96
CA GLY A 327 -6.99 11.69 -5.26
C GLY A 327 -5.47 11.54 -5.30
N SER A 328 -4.95 10.33 -5.08
CA SER A 328 -3.52 10.06 -5.19
C SER A 328 -3.00 10.24 -6.63
N LEU A 329 -3.75 9.75 -7.62
CA LEU A 329 -3.41 9.93 -9.03
C LEU A 329 -3.49 11.40 -9.45
N ALA A 330 -4.49 12.16 -9.00
CA ALA A 330 -4.63 13.59 -9.26
C ALA A 330 -3.47 14.40 -8.67
N PHE A 331 -3.08 14.07 -7.44
CA PHE A 331 -1.93 14.66 -6.76
C PHE A 331 -0.62 14.41 -7.53
N ALA A 332 -0.39 13.18 -7.99
CA ALA A 332 0.80 12.85 -8.77
C ALA A 332 0.77 13.47 -10.18
N ALA A 333 -0.37 13.46 -10.84
CA ALA A 333 -0.53 13.96 -12.20
C ALA A 333 -0.41 15.48 -12.31
N GLU A 334 -0.80 16.21 -11.27
CA GLU A 334 -0.95 17.68 -11.27
C GLU A 334 -1.78 18.19 -12.46
N ASP A 335 -2.73 17.38 -12.94
CA ASP A 335 -3.59 17.69 -14.08
C ASP A 335 -4.87 18.38 -13.61
N ALA A 336 -5.17 19.54 -14.20
CA ALA A 336 -6.30 20.37 -13.79
C ALA A 336 -7.67 19.72 -14.03
N GLU A 337 -7.80 18.89 -15.07
CA GLU A 337 -9.05 18.19 -15.38
C GLU A 337 -9.31 17.08 -14.35
N VAL A 338 -8.28 16.30 -14.02
CA VAL A 338 -8.36 15.25 -13.01
C VAL A 338 -8.65 15.85 -11.63
N ASN A 339 -7.97 16.94 -11.26
CA ASN A 339 -8.25 17.67 -10.01
C ASN A 339 -9.69 18.21 -9.98
N GLY A 340 -10.18 18.79 -11.08
CA GLY A 340 -11.57 19.23 -11.21
C GLY A 340 -12.56 18.09 -10.97
N PHE A 341 -12.31 16.91 -11.55
CA PHE A 341 -13.15 15.73 -11.31
C PHE A 341 -13.17 15.32 -9.83
N VAL A 342 -12.02 15.29 -9.15
CA VAL A 342 -11.97 14.94 -7.72
C VAL A 342 -12.78 15.94 -6.88
N HIS A 343 -12.51 17.24 -7.02
CA HIS A 343 -13.10 18.25 -6.13
C HIS A 343 -14.55 18.59 -6.49
N GLU A 344 -14.85 18.78 -7.77
CA GLU A 344 -16.17 19.21 -8.22
C GLU A 344 -17.15 18.03 -8.34
N ASN A 345 -16.68 16.89 -8.86
CA ASN A 345 -17.54 15.73 -9.08
C ASN A 345 -17.61 14.83 -7.84
N LEU A 346 -16.48 14.27 -7.40
CA LEU A 346 -16.46 13.27 -6.33
C LEU A 346 -16.78 13.87 -4.95
N VAL A 347 -16.11 14.98 -4.61
CA VAL A 347 -16.31 15.63 -3.30
C VAL A 347 -17.58 16.47 -3.29
N SER A 348 -17.73 17.43 -4.19
CA SER A 348 -18.82 18.43 -4.09
C SER A 348 -20.18 17.93 -4.59
N THR A 349 -20.21 17.24 -5.75
CA THR A 349 -21.48 16.82 -6.37
C THR A 349 -21.98 15.49 -5.82
N ARG A 350 -21.12 14.47 -5.78
CA ARG A 350 -21.46 13.11 -5.32
C ARG A 350 -21.34 12.93 -3.82
N LEU A 351 -20.68 13.85 -3.12
CA LEU A 351 -20.51 13.81 -1.67
C LEU A 351 -19.86 12.51 -1.19
N LEU A 352 -18.90 11.97 -1.95
CA LEU A 352 -18.22 10.72 -1.58
C LEU A 352 -17.64 10.72 -0.16
N PRO A 353 -17.05 11.82 0.37
CA PRO A 353 -16.59 11.86 1.76
C PRO A 353 -17.74 11.62 2.75
N LYS A 354 -18.90 12.22 2.50
CA LYS A 354 -20.08 12.04 3.33
C LYS A 354 -20.59 10.60 3.25
N ILE A 355 -20.67 10.02 2.05
CA ILE A 355 -21.10 8.63 1.86
C ILE A 355 -20.19 7.67 2.65
N ALA A 356 -18.87 7.91 2.62
CA ALA A 356 -17.90 7.16 3.41
C ALA A 356 -18.13 7.30 4.93
N SER A 357 -18.51 8.49 5.41
CA SER A 357 -18.83 8.72 6.83
C SER A 357 -20.19 8.16 7.28
N ASP A 358 -21.09 7.92 6.33
CA ASP A 358 -22.43 7.41 6.64
C ASP A 358 -22.43 5.89 6.84
N ASP A 359 -21.75 5.11 5.97
CA ASP A 359 -21.63 3.64 6.10
C ASP A 359 -20.51 3.03 5.24
N MET A 360 -19.52 2.39 5.86
CA MET A 360 -18.48 1.59 5.20
C MET A 360 -18.94 0.16 4.93
N LEU A 361 -19.93 0.02 4.06
CA LEU A 361 -20.58 -1.25 3.75
C LEU A 361 -19.58 -2.39 3.52
N ALA A 362 -19.82 -3.53 4.18
CA ALA A 362 -19.06 -4.77 4.04
C ALA A 362 -17.56 -4.72 4.39
N VAL A 363 -17.07 -3.65 5.04
CA VAL A 363 -15.72 -3.62 5.62
C VAL A 363 -15.68 -4.46 6.89
N ASN A 364 -16.50 -4.12 7.88
CA ASN A 364 -16.62 -4.88 9.11
C ASN A 364 -17.90 -5.74 9.10
N MET A 365 -17.71 -7.05 8.97
CA MET A 365 -18.79 -8.05 9.02
C MET A 365 -18.63 -8.98 10.24
N GLY A 366 -17.99 -8.50 11.31
CA GLY A 366 -17.66 -9.28 12.50
C GLY A 366 -16.78 -10.48 12.16
N ILE A 367 -17.19 -11.68 12.56
CA ILE A 367 -16.47 -12.94 12.32
C ILE A 367 -16.34 -13.27 10.82
N GLN A 368 -17.24 -12.76 9.98
CA GLN A 368 -17.26 -13.01 8.53
C GLN A 368 -16.50 -11.95 7.73
N SER A 369 -15.76 -11.07 8.41
CA SER A 369 -15.01 -9.99 7.76
C SER A 369 -14.00 -10.54 6.75
N ASN A 370 -13.92 -9.88 5.60
CA ASN A 370 -12.79 -10.05 4.69
C ASN A 370 -11.74 -9.01 5.06
N PHE A 371 -10.63 -9.42 5.66
CA PHE A 371 -9.57 -8.50 6.08
C PHE A 371 -8.89 -7.78 4.92
N SER A 372 -9.04 -8.25 3.69
CA SER A 372 -8.67 -7.47 2.50
C SER A 372 -9.48 -6.17 2.38
N ASN A 373 -10.76 -6.15 2.80
CA ASN A 373 -11.57 -4.94 2.81
C ASN A 373 -11.07 -3.91 3.83
N PHE A 374 -10.65 -4.35 5.04
CA PHE A 374 -9.99 -3.46 6.00
C PHE A 374 -8.71 -2.88 5.43
N ASN A 375 -7.82 -3.71 4.90
CA ASN A 375 -6.60 -3.25 4.25
C ASN A 375 -6.86 -2.21 3.15
N MET A 376 -7.80 -2.49 2.26
CA MET A 376 -8.16 -1.56 1.19
C MET A 376 -8.73 -0.25 1.75
N ALA A 377 -9.63 -0.33 2.74
CA ALA A 377 -10.26 0.85 3.32
C ALA A 377 -9.25 1.74 4.05
N PHE A 378 -8.33 1.17 4.85
CA PHE A 378 -7.29 1.93 5.54
C PHE A 378 -6.28 2.54 4.56
N THR A 379 -5.84 1.80 3.55
CA THR A 379 -4.91 2.33 2.53
C THR A 379 -5.57 3.44 1.73
N ALA A 380 -6.83 3.27 1.32
CA ALA A 380 -7.61 4.31 0.64
C ALA A 380 -7.84 5.53 1.52
N MET A 381 -8.18 5.34 2.79
CA MET A 381 -8.39 6.43 3.75
C MET A 381 -7.10 7.22 3.97
N LEU A 382 -5.96 6.53 4.12
CA LEU A 382 -4.66 7.17 4.21
C LEU A 382 -4.40 8.06 3.00
N MET A 383 -4.58 7.54 1.78
CA MET A 383 -4.39 8.33 0.56
C MET A 383 -5.37 9.50 0.47
N ALA A 384 -6.66 9.28 0.75
CA ALA A 384 -7.67 10.32 0.70
C ALA A 384 -7.35 11.44 1.69
N GLN A 385 -7.02 11.11 2.94
CA GLN A 385 -6.64 12.11 3.93
C GLN A 385 -5.34 12.81 3.58
N ARG A 386 -4.36 12.10 3.02
CA ARG A 386 -3.03 12.66 2.76
C ARG A 386 -2.98 13.56 1.52
N TYR A 387 -3.68 13.17 0.45
CA TYR A 387 -3.55 13.79 -0.87
C TYR A 387 -4.75 14.65 -1.28
N LEU A 388 -5.93 14.49 -0.66
CA LEU A 388 -7.03 15.44 -0.88
C LEU A 388 -6.77 16.71 -0.06
N ASN A 389 -6.51 17.80 -0.77
CA ASN A 389 -6.41 19.13 -0.19
C ASN A 389 -7.77 19.85 -0.30
N ASP A 390 -8.78 19.31 0.41
CA ASP A 390 -10.14 19.84 0.39
C ASP A 390 -10.73 19.93 1.81
N ALA A 391 -10.86 21.15 2.31
CA ALA A 391 -11.40 21.41 3.64
C ALA A 391 -12.85 20.93 3.81
N ALA A 392 -13.63 20.81 2.71
CA ALA A 392 -14.99 20.28 2.76
C ALA A 392 -15.02 18.76 2.96
N ALA A 393 -13.96 18.05 2.57
CA ALA A 393 -13.84 16.60 2.74
C ALA A 393 -13.27 16.21 4.12
N ASP A 394 -12.36 17.02 4.68
CA ASP A 394 -11.57 16.67 5.87
C ASP A 394 -12.39 16.20 7.07
N GLY A 395 -13.46 16.94 7.40
CA GLY A 395 -14.33 16.60 8.53
C GLY A 395 -15.03 15.24 8.35
N PHE A 396 -15.53 14.96 7.14
CA PHE A 396 -16.19 13.69 6.82
C PHE A 396 -15.21 12.53 6.78
N LEU A 397 -14.01 12.72 6.20
CA LEU A 397 -12.99 11.68 6.14
C LEU A 397 -12.48 11.33 7.54
N LEU A 398 -12.30 12.32 8.42
CA LEU A 398 -11.96 12.06 9.81
C LEU A 398 -13.09 11.33 10.55
N ASP A 399 -14.35 11.73 10.37
CA ASP A 399 -15.50 11.04 10.97
C ASP A 399 -15.61 9.59 10.48
N ALA A 400 -15.44 9.34 9.19
CA ALA A 400 -15.40 8.01 8.60
C ALA A 400 -14.25 7.16 9.17
N LEU A 401 -13.06 7.73 9.30
CA LEU A 401 -11.92 7.04 9.90
C LEU A 401 -12.19 6.70 11.36
N GLU A 402 -12.68 7.64 12.16
CA GLU A 402 -12.92 7.44 13.58
C GLU A 402 -14.07 6.43 13.84
N ARG A 403 -15.20 6.59 13.16
CA ARG A 403 -16.45 5.89 13.48
C ARG A 403 -16.74 4.64 12.66
N GLU A 404 -16.29 4.60 11.41
CA GLU A 404 -16.61 3.48 10.52
C GLU A 404 -15.44 2.51 10.35
N LEU A 405 -14.19 3.01 10.43
CA LEU A 405 -12.99 2.18 10.29
C LEU A 405 -12.33 1.86 11.62
N TRP A 406 -11.95 2.86 12.42
CA TRP A 406 -11.11 2.66 13.60
C TRP A 406 -11.87 2.11 14.81
N THR A 407 -13.00 2.76 15.13
CA THR A 407 -13.90 2.36 16.20
C THR A 407 -15.34 2.40 15.71
N LYS A 408 -15.95 1.24 15.47
CA LYS A 408 -17.38 1.11 15.20
C LYS A 408 -18.12 0.70 16.47
N PRO A 409 -18.69 1.66 17.24
CA PRO A 409 -19.15 1.43 18.61
C PRO A 409 -20.43 0.61 18.74
N GLU A 410 -20.93 0.03 17.64
CA GLU A 410 -22.16 -0.77 17.65
C GLU A 410 -22.07 -1.98 18.57
N VAL A 411 -23.14 -2.21 19.34
CA VAL A 411 -23.25 -3.31 20.30
C VAL A 411 -23.07 -4.65 19.58
N GLY A 412 -22.07 -5.44 20.02
CA GLY A 412 -21.76 -6.75 19.45
C GLY A 412 -20.60 -6.74 18.45
N ASN A 413 -20.07 -5.57 18.10
CA ASN A 413 -18.87 -5.49 17.26
C ASN A 413 -17.60 -5.57 18.12
N GLU A 414 -17.22 -6.79 18.51
CA GLU A 414 -16.03 -7.04 19.34
C GLU A 414 -14.70 -6.96 18.56
N ARG A 415 -14.74 -6.84 17.23
CA ARG A 415 -13.54 -6.89 16.37
C ARG A 415 -13.28 -5.53 15.72
N GLN A 416 -12.52 -4.70 16.44
CA GLN A 416 -12.24 -3.32 16.05
C GLN A 416 -10.80 -3.18 15.57
N PRO A 417 -10.52 -2.45 14.46
CA PRO A 417 -9.17 -2.22 13.97
C PRO A 417 -8.20 -1.63 15.00
N LYS A 418 -8.70 -0.79 15.92
CA LYS A 418 -7.89 -0.29 17.04
C LYS A 418 -7.27 -1.37 17.93
N ASP A 419 -7.85 -2.56 17.93
CA ASP A 419 -7.42 -3.71 18.73
C ASP A 419 -6.81 -4.81 17.83
N MET A 420 -6.63 -4.55 16.51
CA MET A 420 -6.13 -5.55 15.55
C MET A 420 -4.60 -5.68 15.49
N HIS A 421 -3.88 -4.82 16.21
CA HIS A 421 -2.42 -4.76 16.23
C HIS A 421 -1.85 -4.74 14.80
N GLN A 422 -2.17 -3.67 14.06
CA GLN A 422 -1.76 -3.45 12.68
C GLN A 422 -1.15 -2.05 12.57
N SER A 423 0.17 -1.96 12.52
CA SER A 423 0.86 -0.66 12.62
C SER A 423 0.43 0.36 11.57
N LEU A 424 0.07 -0.07 10.36
CA LEU A 424 -0.45 0.86 9.35
C LEU A 424 -1.79 1.47 9.78
N PHE A 425 -2.69 0.69 10.39
CA PHE A 425 -4.01 1.17 10.79
C PHE A 425 -3.86 2.23 11.88
N ASP A 426 -3.01 1.92 12.86
CA ASP A 426 -2.63 2.82 13.96
C ASP A 426 -2.01 4.12 13.43
N LEU A 427 -1.04 4.03 12.51
CA LEU A 427 -0.37 5.20 11.94
C LEU A 427 -1.26 6.00 10.99
N THR A 428 -2.18 5.34 10.28
CA THR A 428 -3.20 6.02 9.46
C THR A 428 -4.14 6.82 10.37
N TYR A 429 -4.58 6.23 11.47
CA TYR A 429 -5.37 6.93 12.49
C TYR A 429 -4.64 8.13 13.08
N ALA A 430 -3.38 7.95 13.50
CA ALA A 430 -2.57 9.04 14.05
C ALA A 430 -2.33 10.17 13.02
N ALA A 431 -1.99 9.83 11.77
CA ALA A 431 -1.83 10.81 10.70
C ALA A 431 -3.14 11.58 10.42
N GLY A 432 -4.27 10.90 10.33
CA GLY A 432 -5.58 11.53 10.12
C GLY A 432 -5.97 12.49 11.26
N ARG A 433 -5.78 12.07 12.52
CA ARG A 433 -6.09 12.87 13.72
C ARG A 433 -5.18 14.10 13.86
N SER A 434 -3.90 13.94 13.53
CA SER A 434 -2.94 15.06 13.52
C SER A 434 -3.24 16.03 12.37
N GLY A 435 -4.03 15.63 11.38
CA GLY A 435 -4.31 16.43 10.19
C GLY A 435 -3.09 16.55 9.28
N ALA A 436 -2.12 15.63 9.38
CA ALA A 436 -0.95 15.63 8.53
C ALA A 436 -1.35 15.38 7.07
N LYS A 437 -0.81 16.21 6.17
CA LYS A 437 -1.02 16.13 4.71
C LYS A 437 0.32 15.90 4.01
N ALA A 438 0.29 15.61 2.71
CA ALA A 438 1.51 15.48 1.92
C ALA A 438 2.40 16.74 1.93
N ASN A 439 1.80 17.92 2.10
CA ASN A 439 2.48 19.23 2.09
C ASN A 439 2.42 19.98 3.43
N ALA A 440 1.92 19.35 4.50
CA ALA A 440 1.78 20.01 5.78
C ALA A 440 2.02 19.02 6.94
N ALA A 441 2.86 19.44 7.89
CA ALA A 441 3.05 18.72 9.13
C ALA A 441 1.75 18.69 9.95
N GLY A 442 1.49 17.56 10.59
CA GLY A 442 0.37 17.42 11.51
C GLY A 442 0.62 18.17 12.82
N ARG A 443 -0.43 18.38 13.61
CA ARG A 443 -0.28 18.81 15.02
C ARG A 443 0.23 17.63 15.85
N SER A 444 1.14 17.89 16.79
CA SER A 444 1.69 16.86 17.68
C SER A 444 0.57 16.10 18.40
N LEU A 445 0.71 14.77 18.44
CA LEU A 445 -0.19 13.89 19.17
C LEU A 445 0.57 13.15 20.26
N GLU A 446 0.22 13.42 21.52
CA GLU A 446 0.47 12.44 22.58
C GLU A 446 -0.52 11.29 22.38
N SER A 447 -0.12 10.22 21.69
CA SER A 447 -1.05 9.11 21.42
C SER A 447 -0.46 7.75 21.77
N ALA A 448 -1.16 7.05 22.65
CA ALA A 448 -0.97 5.61 22.88
C ALA A 448 -1.14 4.78 21.59
N VAL A 449 -1.73 5.36 20.54
CA VAL A 449 -1.87 4.73 19.22
C VAL A 449 -0.51 4.58 18.53
N VAL A 450 0.35 5.60 18.56
CA VAL A 450 1.71 5.49 18.03
C VAL A 450 2.52 4.43 18.77
N GLU A 451 2.41 4.37 20.10
CA GLU A 451 3.04 3.32 20.90
C GLU A 451 2.51 1.91 20.57
N GLY A 452 1.20 1.77 20.29
CA GLY A 452 0.61 0.53 19.78
C GLY A 452 1.21 0.11 18.43
N ALA A 453 1.39 1.08 17.53
CA ALA A 453 2.02 0.84 16.23
C ALA A 453 3.47 0.35 16.39
N LEU A 454 4.25 1.01 17.25
CA LEU A 454 5.63 0.64 17.58
C LEU A 454 5.71 -0.74 18.24
N GLY A 455 4.80 -1.04 19.17
CA GLY A 455 4.66 -2.36 19.79
C GLY A 455 4.45 -3.44 18.74
N THR A 456 3.54 -3.23 17.81
CA THR A 456 3.28 -4.16 16.70
C THR A 456 4.51 -4.31 15.77
N LEU A 457 5.23 -3.23 15.45
CA LEU A 457 6.44 -3.31 14.61
C LEU A 457 7.57 -4.10 15.31
N ARG A 458 7.71 -3.96 16.63
CA ARG A 458 8.66 -4.74 17.45
C ARG A 458 8.29 -6.22 17.45
N GLU A 459 7.01 -6.54 17.65
CA GLU A 459 6.51 -7.92 17.69
C GLU A 459 6.48 -8.63 16.33
N TYR A 460 6.49 -7.88 15.22
CA TYR A 460 6.56 -8.47 13.88
C TYR A 460 7.71 -9.50 13.79
N PRO A 461 7.65 -10.56 12.97
CA PRO A 461 8.81 -11.44 12.74
C PRO A 461 10.13 -10.69 12.50
N ASP A 462 11.27 -11.34 12.71
CA ASP A 462 12.55 -10.79 12.25
C ASP A 462 12.82 -11.14 10.79
N ALA A 463 13.60 -10.31 10.10
CA ALA A 463 14.11 -10.62 8.77
C ALA A 463 15.23 -11.70 8.84
N PRO A 464 15.29 -12.66 7.90
CA PRO A 464 14.37 -12.84 6.78
C PRO A 464 13.06 -13.54 7.21
N VAL A 465 11.94 -13.18 6.59
CA VAL A 465 10.62 -13.74 6.93
C VAL A 465 10.33 -14.94 6.03
N TRP A 466 10.60 -16.13 6.55
CA TRP A 466 10.21 -17.38 5.88
C TRP A 466 8.75 -17.74 6.16
N ASP A 467 8.09 -18.31 5.16
CA ASP A 467 6.75 -18.90 5.25
C ASP A 467 6.76 -20.21 6.05
N LEU A 468 7.00 -20.13 7.35
CA LEU A 468 7.03 -21.28 8.25
C LEU A 468 5.62 -21.62 8.73
N PRO A 469 5.29 -22.93 8.86
CA PRO A 469 4.04 -23.32 9.51
C PRO A 469 4.05 -22.85 10.97
N VAL A 470 2.89 -22.43 11.45
CA VAL A 470 2.67 -22.01 12.83
C VAL A 470 1.44 -22.75 13.36
N GLU A 471 1.65 -23.64 14.32
CA GLU A 471 0.58 -24.30 15.05
C GLU A 471 0.52 -23.68 16.44
N ASN A 472 -0.46 -22.81 16.65
CA ASN A 472 -0.72 -22.24 17.97
C ASN A 472 -1.72 -23.07 18.78
N CYS A 473 -2.68 -23.70 18.10
CA CYS A 473 -3.71 -24.51 18.72
C CYS A 473 -3.69 -25.92 18.12
N ASP A 474 -3.48 -26.93 18.95
CA ASP A 474 -3.53 -28.33 18.52
C ASP A 474 -4.97 -28.87 18.36
N ALA A 475 -5.11 -30.12 17.92
CA ALA A 475 -6.42 -30.73 17.70
C ALA A 475 -7.30 -30.84 18.96
N GLU A 476 -6.70 -31.03 20.15
CA GLU A 476 -7.42 -31.11 21.42
C GLU A 476 -7.90 -29.72 21.87
N GLU A 477 -7.06 -28.71 21.71
CA GLU A 477 -7.38 -27.30 21.98
C GLU A 477 -8.50 -26.78 21.06
N LEU A 478 -8.43 -27.11 19.76
CA LEU A 478 -9.49 -26.80 18.81
C LEU A 478 -10.83 -27.47 19.18
N ALA A 479 -10.78 -28.74 19.61
CA ALA A 479 -11.98 -29.48 20.03
C ALA A 479 -12.57 -28.95 21.36
N SER A 480 -11.72 -28.56 22.31
CA SER A 480 -12.12 -28.04 23.62
C SER A 480 -12.53 -26.57 23.60
N LYS A 481 -12.27 -25.86 22.50
CA LYS A 481 -12.50 -24.42 22.33
C LYS A 481 -11.62 -23.51 23.22
N SER A 482 -10.55 -24.06 23.77
CA SER A 482 -9.62 -23.37 24.66
C SER A 482 -8.21 -23.68 24.20
N CYS A 483 -7.42 -22.65 23.94
CA CYS A 483 -6.08 -22.79 23.38
C CYS A 483 -5.07 -21.92 24.14
N VAL A 484 -3.88 -22.45 24.35
CA VAL A 484 -2.72 -21.71 24.86
C VAL A 484 -1.73 -21.57 23.70
N LEU A 485 -1.64 -20.36 23.14
CA LEU A 485 -0.71 -20.07 22.04
C LEU A 485 0.73 -20.44 22.42
N VAL A 486 1.62 -20.55 21.44
CA VAL A 486 3.02 -20.98 21.68
C VAL A 486 3.83 -20.03 22.59
N ASP A 487 3.32 -18.83 22.85
CA ASP A 487 3.90 -17.86 23.79
C ASP A 487 3.24 -17.84 25.18
N GLY A 488 2.30 -18.76 25.44
CA GLY A 488 1.57 -18.87 26.70
C GLY A 488 0.29 -18.03 26.78
N THR A 489 -0.06 -17.27 25.74
CA THR A 489 -1.30 -16.47 25.72
C THR A 489 -2.52 -17.39 25.64
N GLN A 490 -3.51 -17.18 26.52
CA GLN A 490 -4.77 -17.94 26.46
C GLN A 490 -5.76 -17.28 25.50
N VAL A 491 -6.39 -18.09 24.66
CA VAL A 491 -7.41 -17.66 23.71
C VAL A 491 -8.58 -18.64 23.66
N THR A 492 -9.75 -18.12 23.34
CA THR A 492 -10.99 -18.85 23.12
C THR A 492 -11.14 -19.16 21.63
N VAL A 493 -11.20 -20.43 21.25
CA VAL A 493 -11.40 -20.84 19.86
C VAL A 493 -12.91 -20.85 19.53
N LEU A 494 -13.30 -20.19 18.45
CA LEU A 494 -14.70 -20.11 18.01
C LEU A 494 -15.09 -21.25 17.04
N GLY A 495 -14.10 -21.95 16.48
CA GLY A 495 -14.26 -23.00 15.47
C GLY A 495 -14.30 -22.46 14.04
N ASP A 496 -14.80 -23.27 13.12
CA ASP A 496 -14.88 -23.02 11.66
C ASP A 496 -15.97 -22.02 11.29
N VAL A 497 -15.95 -20.86 11.93
CA VAL A 497 -17.00 -19.83 11.83
C VAL A 497 -16.54 -18.61 11.05
N ALA A 498 -15.28 -18.53 10.63
CA ALA A 498 -14.77 -17.42 9.84
C ALA A 498 -15.33 -17.42 8.41
N ARG A 499 -15.00 -16.38 7.65
CA ARG A 499 -15.25 -16.36 6.22
C ARG A 499 -14.62 -17.58 5.55
N ASN A 500 -15.38 -18.26 4.70
CA ASN A 500 -15.01 -19.52 4.04
C ASN A 500 -14.80 -20.71 5.00
N GLY A 501 -15.31 -20.66 6.24
CA GLY A 501 -15.26 -21.78 7.18
C GLY A 501 -13.90 -22.00 7.85
N GLY A 502 -13.08 -20.96 7.99
CA GLY A 502 -11.80 -21.06 8.70
C GLY A 502 -11.94 -21.02 10.22
N VAL A 503 -10.98 -21.63 10.93
CA VAL A 503 -10.83 -21.53 12.39
C VAL A 503 -10.36 -20.12 12.77
N VAL A 504 -11.06 -19.51 13.73
CA VAL A 504 -10.65 -18.24 14.37
C VAL A 504 -10.83 -18.27 15.89
N THR A 505 -10.11 -17.39 16.58
CA THR A 505 -10.23 -17.14 18.01
C THR A 505 -11.10 -15.92 18.29
N LYS A 506 -11.61 -15.79 19.52
CA LYS A 506 -12.34 -14.60 19.98
C LYS A 506 -11.39 -13.42 20.14
N GLU A 507 -10.27 -13.66 20.81
CA GLU A 507 -9.20 -12.72 21.07
C GLU A 507 -8.25 -12.65 19.88
N ILE A 508 -7.61 -11.50 19.69
CA ILE A 508 -6.58 -11.34 18.67
C ILE A 508 -5.36 -12.24 18.94
N ILE A 509 -4.75 -12.77 17.89
CA ILE A 509 -3.44 -13.41 17.94
C ILE A 509 -2.34 -12.33 17.94
N PRO A 510 -1.49 -12.27 18.99
CA PRO A 510 -0.36 -11.34 19.04
C PRO A 510 0.57 -11.49 17.83
N MET A 511 1.15 -10.39 17.36
CA MET A 511 1.89 -10.38 16.09
C MET A 511 3.09 -11.34 16.13
N ARG A 512 3.75 -11.46 17.28
CA ARG A 512 4.92 -12.35 17.52
C ARG A 512 4.66 -13.84 17.26
N VAL A 513 3.42 -14.30 17.48
CA VAL A 513 3.01 -15.71 17.27
C VAL A 513 1.99 -15.87 16.14
N ARG A 514 1.66 -14.79 15.43
CA ARG A 514 0.70 -14.86 14.31
C ARG A 514 1.27 -15.72 13.17
N PRO A 515 0.42 -16.53 12.50
CA PRO A 515 0.75 -17.14 11.21
C PRO A 515 1.46 -16.17 10.28
N ARG A 516 2.55 -16.64 9.65
CA ARG A 516 3.31 -15.84 8.69
C ARG A 516 2.44 -15.50 7.49
N SER A 517 2.62 -14.30 6.96
CA SER A 517 1.92 -13.83 5.76
C SER A 517 2.87 -13.02 4.91
N ASN A 518 2.69 -13.08 3.60
CA ASN A 518 3.35 -12.14 2.69
C ASN A 518 2.80 -10.71 2.81
N TYR A 519 1.67 -10.54 3.49
CA TYR A 519 1.03 -9.25 3.72
C TYR A 519 0.04 -9.33 4.90
N HIS A 520 0.46 -8.94 6.11
CA HIS A 520 -0.34 -9.10 7.32
C HIS A 520 -1.58 -8.19 7.38
N TRP A 521 -1.59 -7.06 6.67
CA TRP A 521 -2.74 -6.15 6.68
C TRP A 521 -4.01 -6.76 6.11
N ARG A 522 -3.89 -7.73 5.18
CA ARG A 522 -5.03 -8.46 4.59
C ARG A 522 -5.31 -9.80 5.26
N SER A 523 -4.44 -10.24 6.17
CA SER A 523 -4.57 -11.52 6.88
C SER A 523 -5.49 -11.38 8.07
N ASP A 524 -6.19 -12.46 8.39
CA ASP A 524 -7.05 -12.51 9.57
C ASP A 524 -6.20 -12.52 10.85
N PRO A 525 -6.25 -11.45 11.69
CA PRO A 525 -5.45 -11.36 12.92
C PRO A 525 -5.95 -12.30 14.02
N TYR A 526 -7.06 -13.01 13.81
CA TYR A 526 -7.65 -13.97 14.73
C TYR A 526 -7.46 -15.43 14.28
N LYS A 527 -6.75 -15.67 13.18
CA LYS A 527 -6.43 -17.03 12.73
C LYS A 527 -5.29 -17.59 13.60
N PRO A 528 -5.52 -18.63 14.43
CA PRO A 528 -4.49 -19.15 15.31
C PRO A 528 -3.43 -19.93 14.54
N ASN A 529 -3.81 -20.73 13.55
CA ASN A 529 -2.89 -21.63 12.85
C ASN A 529 -2.58 -21.14 11.43
N GLY A 530 -1.36 -21.38 10.98
CA GLY A 530 -0.84 -21.03 9.68
C GLY A 530 -0.19 -22.21 9.01
N ASP A 531 -0.59 -22.46 7.77
CA ASP A 531 0.20 -23.32 6.90
C ASP A 531 1.47 -22.59 6.49
N GLY A 532 2.48 -23.34 6.05
CA GLY A 532 3.70 -22.74 5.50
C GLY A 532 4.59 -23.80 4.87
N GLY A 533 5.10 -23.49 3.68
CA GLY A 533 5.97 -24.42 2.93
C GLY A 533 7.42 -24.41 3.39
N GLY A 534 7.82 -23.41 4.18
CA GLY A 534 9.17 -23.18 4.71
C GLY A 534 10.20 -22.73 3.67
N ARG A 535 9.78 -22.56 2.41
CA ARG A 535 10.64 -22.25 1.25
C ARG A 535 10.39 -20.87 0.66
N SER A 536 9.21 -20.30 0.90
CA SER A 536 8.86 -18.96 0.43
C SER A 536 9.46 -17.92 1.37
N LEU A 537 10.12 -16.91 0.79
CA LEU A 537 10.65 -15.74 1.46
C LEU A 537 9.74 -14.56 1.17
N TYR A 538 9.22 -13.96 2.22
CA TYR A 538 8.32 -12.81 2.13
C TYR A 538 9.08 -11.49 2.25
N PRO A 539 8.70 -10.48 1.44
CA PRO A 539 9.39 -9.20 1.38
C PRO A 539 9.07 -8.27 2.55
N ALA A 540 8.05 -8.60 3.35
CA ALA A 540 7.57 -7.82 4.50
C ALA A 540 7.32 -6.33 4.17
N VAL A 541 6.75 -6.08 2.99
CA VAL A 541 6.47 -4.71 2.51
C VAL A 541 5.51 -3.96 3.40
N ASP A 542 4.58 -4.65 4.05
CA ASP A 542 3.66 -4.11 5.06
C ASP A 542 4.40 -3.62 6.31
N TRP A 543 5.44 -4.32 6.77
CA TRP A 543 6.28 -3.82 7.84
C TRP A 543 7.09 -2.58 7.39
N ARG A 544 7.80 -2.71 6.25
CA ARG A 544 8.66 -1.64 5.72
C ARG A 544 7.87 -0.36 5.50
N MET A 545 6.70 -0.50 4.91
CA MET A 545 5.85 0.61 4.58
C MET A 545 5.34 1.33 5.84
N ALA A 546 4.83 0.61 6.85
CA ALA A 546 4.42 1.22 8.11
C ALA A 546 5.58 1.95 8.81
N TYR A 547 6.76 1.34 8.89
CA TYR A 547 7.94 1.95 9.51
C TYR A 547 8.36 3.25 8.79
N TRP A 548 8.58 3.18 7.47
CA TRP A 548 9.06 4.33 6.71
C TRP A 548 8.03 5.44 6.58
N PHE A 549 6.73 5.09 6.46
CA PHE A 549 5.65 6.07 6.55
C PHE A 549 5.64 6.80 7.90
N GLY A 550 5.69 6.06 9.01
CA GLY A 550 5.72 6.67 10.35
C GLY A 550 6.94 7.58 10.56
N ARG A 551 8.10 7.24 9.97
CA ARG A 551 9.31 8.09 9.96
C ARG A 551 9.18 9.32 9.05
N TRP A 552 8.29 9.28 8.06
CA TRP A 552 8.10 10.34 7.08
C TRP A 552 7.08 11.39 7.55
N VAL A 553 5.96 10.96 8.16
CA VAL A 553 4.92 11.88 8.64
C VAL A 553 5.47 12.78 9.75
N ARG A 554 5.51 14.09 9.47
CA ARG A 554 6.01 15.14 10.36
C ARG A 554 4.93 15.64 11.31
N GLU A 555 5.34 15.99 12.51
CA GLU A 555 4.56 16.73 13.50
C GLU A 555 5.16 18.12 13.72
N ASN A 556 4.30 19.09 14.00
CA ASN A 556 4.71 20.42 14.45
C ASN A 556 5.27 20.28 15.88
N SER A 557 6.53 20.68 16.04
CA SER A 557 7.24 20.73 17.33
C SER A 557 6.97 21.99 18.15
#